data_AF-A0A6P5EJM0-F1
#
_entry.id   AF-A0A6P5EJM0-F1
#
_cell.length_a   1.000
_cell.length_b   1.000
_cell.length_c   1.000
_cell.angle_alpha   90.00
_cell.angle_beta   90.00
_cell.angle_gamma   90.00
#
_symmetry.space_group_name_H-M   'P 1'
#
loop_
_entity.id
_entity.type
_entity.pdbx_description
1 polymer ?
#
loop_
_entity_poly.entity_id
_entity_poly.type
_entity_poly.pdbx_seq_one_letter_code
_entity_poly.pdbx_strand_id
1 'polypeptide(L)'
;MQLQKPHKSRSRQHKGSTNKSLNRSNSCDSHSKGSVSSSTETPKVDLSKLETTALWRYWRHFNLNSSPNPSKEQLIDAVQRHFTSQQLDELQVITGFVQAAKRLKTVCN
;
A
#
# COMPACT_ATOMS: atom_id res chain seq x y z
N MET A 1 -20.44 -64.02 -1.35
CA MET A 1 -20.13 -63.22 -0.15
C MET A 1 -21.31 -62.32 0.17
N GLN A 2 -21.74 -62.25 1.43
CA GLN A 2 -22.96 -61.56 1.87
C GLN A 2 -22.60 -60.47 2.88
N LEU A 3 -23.03 -59.21 2.66
CA LEU A 3 -23.36 -58.29 3.77
C LEU A 3 -24.23 -57.07 3.35
N GLN A 4 -25.45 -57.05 3.89
CA GLN A 4 -26.23 -55.95 4.48
C GLN A 4 -26.37 -54.54 3.82
N LYS A 5 -27.63 -54.08 3.77
CA LYS A 5 -28.10 -52.68 3.94
C LYS A 5 -28.72 -52.57 5.35
N PRO A 6 -28.68 -51.43 6.08
CA PRO A 6 -29.55 -50.25 5.85
C PRO A 6 -28.75 -48.92 5.97
N HIS A 7 -29.27 -47.69 6.19
CA HIS A 7 -30.62 -47.14 6.43
C HIS A 7 -30.75 -45.71 5.81
N LYS A 8 -31.79 -44.94 6.17
CA LYS A 8 -31.97 -43.49 5.85
C LYS A 8 -31.67 -42.58 7.05
N SER A 9 -31.19 -41.36 6.79
CA SER A 9 -31.46 -40.17 7.61
C SER A 9 -31.88 -39.00 6.69
N ARG A 10 -32.51 -37.97 7.26
CA ARG A 10 -33.43 -37.05 6.55
C ARG A 10 -33.16 -35.60 6.96
N SER A 11 -32.79 -34.75 6.00
CA SER A 11 -32.86 -33.27 6.15
C SER A 11 -33.29 -32.65 4.83
N ARG A 12 -34.60 -32.46 4.64
CA ARG A 12 -35.35 -31.19 4.84
C ARG A 12 -35.15 -30.20 3.70
N GLN A 13 -36.10 -30.21 2.76
CA GLN A 13 -36.30 -29.15 1.78
C GLN A 13 -36.70 -27.85 2.48
N HIS A 14 -36.33 -26.71 1.90
CA HIS A 14 -37.27 -25.58 1.87
C HIS A 14 -37.29 -24.95 0.48
N LYS A 15 -38.51 -24.71 -0.02
CA LYS A 15 -38.76 -23.96 -1.26
C LYS A 15 -38.63 -22.46 -0.95
N GLY A 16 -38.33 -21.66 -1.97
CA GLY A 16 -38.28 -20.20 -1.91
C GLY A 16 -39.65 -19.52 -2.09
N SER A 17 -39.65 -18.35 -2.76
CA SER A 17 -40.72 -17.34 -2.84
C SER A 17 -40.72 -16.43 -1.60
N THR A 18 -40.73 -15.09 -1.71
CA THR A 18 -41.71 -14.28 -2.46
C THR A 18 -41.17 -12.93 -2.93
N ASN A 19 -41.64 -12.47 -4.11
CA ASN A 19 -41.48 -11.09 -4.58
C ASN A 19 -42.73 -10.26 -4.22
N LYS A 20 -42.54 -9.07 -3.62
CA LYS A 20 -43.45 -7.89 -3.52
C LYS A 20 -42.86 -6.95 -2.46
N SER A 21 -43.02 -5.63 -2.49
CA SER A 21 -43.58 -4.69 -3.47
C SER A 21 -42.92 -3.33 -3.21
N LEU A 22 -42.91 -2.42 -4.19
CA LEU A 22 -42.57 -1.03 -3.93
C LEU A 22 -43.56 -0.42 -2.93
N ASN A 23 -43.07 0.43 -2.01
CA ASN A 23 -43.84 1.57 -1.54
C ASN A 23 -42.91 2.73 -1.15
N ARG A 24 -43.33 3.96 -1.47
CA ARG A 24 -42.60 5.21 -1.25
C ARG A 24 -43.02 5.84 0.08
N SER A 25 -42.10 6.47 0.79
CA SER A 25 -42.40 7.69 1.55
C SER A 25 -41.12 8.48 1.85
N ASN A 26 -41.22 9.80 1.75
CA ASN A 26 -40.14 10.72 2.07
C ASN A 26 -39.98 10.86 3.59
N SER A 27 -38.75 11.01 4.06
CA SER A 27 -38.48 11.92 5.18
C SER A 27 -37.13 12.60 4.95
N CYS A 28 -37.18 13.90 4.68
CA CYS A 28 -35.99 14.73 4.54
C CYS A 28 -35.63 15.31 5.90
N ASP A 29 -34.70 14.66 6.60
CA ASP A 29 -33.91 15.34 7.62
C ASP A 29 -32.48 14.80 7.66
N SER A 30 -31.75 15.08 6.58
CA SER A 30 -30.30 14.91 6.56
C SER A 30 -29.65 16.11 7.24
N HIS A 31 -29.65 16.09 8.58
CA HIS A 31 -28.54 16.64 9.34
C HIS A 31 -27.26 15.92 8.91
N SER A 32 -26.64 16.36 7.80
CA SER A 32 -25.31 15.95 7.38
C SER A 32 -24.29 16.56 8.35
N LYS A 33 -24.23 15.98 9.55
CA LYS A 33 -23.05 16.00 10.42
C LYS A 33 -21.87 15.76 9.50
N GLY A 34 -21.01 16.77 9.37
CA GLY A 34 -19.99 16.83 8.33
C GLY A 34 -19.26 15.49 8.26
N SER A 35 -19.18 14.93 7.06
CA SER A 35 -18.46 13.67 6.84
C SER A 35 -17.04 13.90 7.32
N VAL A 36 -16.71 13.37 8.49
CA VAL A 36 -15.35 13.28 8.97
C VAL A 36 -14.66 12.26 8.09
N SER A 37 -14.23 12.73 6.92
CA SER A 37 -13.13 12.13 6.20
C SER A 37 -12.01 12.04 7.21
N SER A 38 -11.82 10.86 7.80
CA SER A 38 -10.61 10.52 8.53
C SER A 38 -9.49 10.74 7.54
N SER A 39 -8.82 11.88 7.65
CA SER A 39 -7.66 12.24 6.85
C SER A 39 -6.56 11.32 7.34
N THR A 40 -6.54 10.11 6.81
CA THR A 40 -5.45 9.15 6.97
C THR A 40 -4.22 9.80 6.37
N GLU A 41 -3.47 10.53 7.19
CA GLU A 41 -2.25 11.18 6.78
C GLU A 41 -1.33 10.13 6.20
N THR A 42 -1.03 10.24 4.91
CA THR A 42 -0.10 9.34 4.25
C THR A 42 1.28 9.55 4.88
N PRO A 43 1.96 8.48 5.35
CA PRO A 43 3.21 8.63 6.09
C PRO A 43 4.26 9.29 5.19
N LYS A 44 4.70 10.49 5.58
CA LYS A 44 5.69 11.26 4.82
C LYS A 44 7.11 10.84 5.18
N VAL A 45 7.93 10.59 4.16
CA VAL A 45 9.38 10.34 4.33
C VAL A 45 10.07 11.63 4.76
N ASP A 46 10.89 11.54 5.80
CA ASP A 46 11.69 12.64 6.34
C ASP A 46 13.17 12.41 6.03
N LEU A 47 13.65 13.06 4.98
CA LEU A 47 15.04 12.95 4.50
C LEU A 47 16.04 13.71 5.37
N SER A 48 15.60 14.57 6.30
CA SER A 48 16.53 15.32 7.18
C SER A 48 17.31 14.42 8.12
N LYS A 49 16.72 13.25 8.46
CA LYS A 49 17.27 12.16 9.26
C LYS A 49 18.41 11.39 8.58
N LEU A 50 18.60 11.56 7.27
CA LEU A 50 19.73 10.95 6.57
C LEU A 50 21.03 11.70 6.87
N GLU A 51 22.12 10.95 6.94
CA GLU A 51 23.46 11.51 6.93
C GLU A 51 23.71 12.28 5.62
N THR A 52 24.46 13.38 5.71
CA THR A 52 24.83 14.19 4.53
C THR A 52 25.58 13.36 3.49
N THR A 53 26.37 12.36 3.92
CA THR A 53 27.05 11.39 3.05
C THR A 53 26.07 10.53 2.24
N ALA A 54 24.95 10.09 2.84
CA ALA A 54 23.91 9.33 2.15
C ALA A 54 23.17 10.19 1.11
N LEU A 55 22.85 11.45 1.47
CA LEU A 55 22.26 12.43 0.54
C LEU A 55 23.19 12.68 -0.67
N TRP A 56 24.48 12.86 -0.45
CA TRP A 56 25.48 13.00 -1.52
C TRP A 56 25.56 11.75 -2.43
N ARG A 57 25.47 10.55 -1.86
CA ARG A 57 25.46 9.30 -2.65
C ARG A 57 24.22 9.22 -3.54
N TYR A 58 23.04 9.61 -3.05
CA TYR A 58 21.82 9.69 -3.87
C TYR A 58 21.95 10.75 -4.97
N TRP A 59 22.36 11.97 -4.60
CA TRP A 59 22.53 13.11 -5.51
C TRP A 59 23.46 12.79 -6.70
N ARG A 60 24.60 12.14 -6.41
CA ARG A 60 25.57 11.70 -7.43
C ARG A 60 25.08 10.49 -8.24
N HIS A 61 24.29 9.59 -7.66
CA HIS A 61 23.75 8.44 -8.38
C HIS A 61 22.73 8.85 -9.46
N PHE A 62 21.89 9.84 -9.15
CA PHE A 62 20.88 10.36 -10.08
C PHE A 62 21.30 11.64 -10.83
N ASN A 63 22.54 12.12 -10.63
CA ASN A 63 23.11 13.32 -11.27
C ASN A 63 22.19 14.56 -11.18
N LEU A 64 21.70 14.87 -9.97
CA LEU A 64 20.71 15.95 -9.69
C LEU A 64 21.32 17.37 -9.76
N ASN A 65 22.18 17.62 -10.74
CA ASN A 65 23.18 18.68 -10.70
C ASN A 65 22.61 20.05 -11.13
N SER A 66 22.77 21.06 -10.28
CA SER A 66 22.66 22.48 -10.68
C SER A 66 23.48 23.47 -9.84
N SER A 67 24.10 23.04 -8.73
CA SER A 67 25.01 23.88 -7.93
C SER A 67 26.30 23.13 -7.54
N PRO A 68 27.46 23.81 -7.47
CA PRO A 68 28.75 23.16 -7.23
C PRO A 68 29.03 22.85 -5.75
N ASN A 69 28.33 23.50 -4.82
CA ASN A 69 28.49 23.28 -3.37
C ASN A 69 27.17 23.53 -2.62
N PRO A 70 26.18 22.62 -2.72
CA PRO A 70 24.89 22.74 -2.03
C PRO A 70 25.03 22.57 -0.51
N SER A 71 24.21 23.31 0.25
CA SER A 71 24.01 23.06 1.69
C SER A 71 23.25 21.74 1.93
N LYS A 72 23.19 21.28 3.20
CA LYS A 72 22.42 20.06 3.55
C LYS A 72 20.94 20.20 3.19
N GLU A 73 20.38 21.39 3.38
CA GLU A 73 18.98 21.74 3.11
C GLU A 73 18.72 21.71 1.60
N GLN A 74 19.65 22.22 0.79
CA GLN A 74 19.57 22.16 -0.67
C GLN A 74 19.70 20.73 -1.21
N LEU A 75 20.54 19.89 -0.59
CA LEU A 75 20.58 18.45 -0.89
C LEU A 75 19.25 17.77 -0.54
N ILE A 76 18.67 18.06 0.63
CA ILE A 76 17.37 17.51 1.05
C ILE A 76 16.27 17.89 0.05
N ASP A 77 16.17 19.17 -0.34
CA ASP A 77 15.16 19.63 -1.31
C ASP A 77 15.33 18.97 -2.69
N ALA A 78 16.56 18.92 -3.22
CA ALA A 78 16.83 18.29 -4.51
C ALA A 78 16.50 16.79 -4.51
N VAL A 79 16.90 16.07 -3.45
CA VAL A 79 16.60 14.64 -3.27
C VAL A 79 15.10 14.42 -3.07
N GLN A 80 14.42 15.25 -2.28
CA GLN A 80 12.97 15.17 -2.04
C GLN A 80 12.19 15.32 -3.35
N ARG A 81 12.50 16.36 -4.14
CA ARG A 81 11.83 16.62 -5.42
C ARG A 81 12.04 15.46 -6.39
N HIS A 82 13.27 14.96 -6.54
CA HIS A 82 13.52 13.80 -7.38
C HIS A 82 12.81 12.54 -6.89
N PHE A 83 12.93 12.20 -5.59
CA PHE A 83 12.35 11.00 -4.99
C PHE A 83 10.81 10.97 -5.12
N THR A 84 10.13 12.10 -4.90
CA THR A 84 8.67 12.19 -5.05
C THR A 84 8.21 12.16 -6.51
N SER A 85 9.06 12.54 -7.47
CA SER A 85 8.76 12.47 -8.91
C SER A 85 9.22 11.17 -9.59
N GLN A 86 9.79 10.23 -8.83
CA GLN A 86 10.43 9.05 -9.40
C GLN A 86 9.40 7.97 -9.77
N GLN A 87 9.22 7.73 -11.07
CA GLN A 87 8.45 6.59 -11.58
C GLN A 87 9.30 5.32 -11.52
N LEU A 88 8.73 4.23 -11.00
CA LEU A 88 9.40 2.95 -10.77
C LEU A 88 8.51 1.78 -11.21
N ASP A 89 9.14 0.71 -11.73
CA ASP A 89 8.50 -0.60 -11.86
C ASP A 89 8.56 -1.30 -10.49
N GLU A 90 7.39 -1.47 -9.86
CA GLU A 90 7.27 -2.07 -8.53
C GLU A 90 7.85 -3.48 -8.47
N LEU A 91 7.63 -4.31 -9.50
CA LEU A 91 8.07 -5.70 -9.53
C LEU A 91 9.60 -5.78 -9.65
N GLN A 92 10.20 -4.92 -10.48
CA GLN A 92 11.66 -4.82 -10.59
C GLN A 92 12.29 -4.37 -9.26
N VAL A 93 11.73 -3.32 -8.64
CA VAL A 93 12.27 -2.78 -7.38
C VAL A 93 12.16 -3.78 -6.23
N ILE A 94 11.00 -4.41 -6.05
CA ILE A 94 10.78 -5.43 -5.00
C ILE A 94 11.71 -6.63 -5.22
N THR A 95 11.81 -7.12 -6.47
CA THR A 95 12.67 -8.26 -6.81
C THR A 95 14.15 -7.96 -6.55
N GLY A 96 14.63 -6.80 -7.02
CA GLY A 96 16.00 -6.34 -6.81
C GLY A 96 16.34 -6.15 -5.32
N PHE A 97 15.42 -5.58 -4.55
CA PHE A 97 15.56 -5.43 -3.10
C PHE A 97 15.69 -6.78 -2.39
N VAL A 98 14.79 -7.74 -2.68
CA VAL A 98 14.84 -9.09 -2.09
C VAL A 98 16.14 -9.81 -2.47
N GLN A 99 16.61 -9.68 -3.72
CA GLN A 99 17.88 -10.28 -4.15
C GLN A 99 19.08 -9.68 -3.40
N ALA A 100 19.12 -8.35 -3.22
CA ALA A 100 20.17 -7.66 -2.46
C ALA A 100 20.15 -8.08 -0.98
N ALA A 101 18.98 -8.10 -0.34
CA ALA A 101 18.81 -8.51 1.05
C ALA A 101 19.20 -9.99 1.28
N LYS A 102 18.95 -10.87 0.32
CA LYS A 102 19.42 -12.27 0.36
C LYS A 102 20.95 -12.37 0.28
N ARG A 103 21.60 -11.57 -0.56
CA ARG A 103 23.07 -11.53 -0.67
C ARG A 103 23.75 -10.98 0.59
N LEU A 104 23.13 -10.04 1.30
CA LEU A 104 23.70 -9.50 2.55
C LEU A 104 23.92 -10.61 3.61
N LYS A 105 23.05 -11.63 3.63
CA LYS A 105 23.17 -12.77 4.56
C LYS A 105 24.34 -13.72 4.26
N THR A 106 25.00 -13.62 3.10
CA THR A 106 26.11 -14.50 2.71
C THR A 106 27.48 -13.83 2.78
N VAL A 107 27.56 -12.57 3.24
CA VAL A 107 28.82 -11.80 3.35
C VAL A 107 29.28 -11.64 4.81
N CYS A 108 28.48 -12.14 5.77
CA CYS A 108 28.75 -12.06 7.21
C CYS A 108 29.02 -13.43 7.86
N ASN A 109 29.55 -14.38 7.08
CA ASN A 109 29.95 -15.72 7.52
C ASN A 109 31.48 -15.85 7.52
#